data_AF-A0A447JC24-F1
#
_entry.id   AF-A0A447JC24-F1
#
_cell.length_a   1.000
_cell.length_b   1.000
_cell.length_c   1.000
_cell.angle_alpha   90.00
_cell.angle_beta   90.00
_cell.angle_gamma   90.00
#
_symmetry.space_group_name_H-M   'P 1'
#
loop_
_entity.id
_entity.type
_entity.pdbx_description
1 polymer ?
#
loop_
_entity_poly.entity_id
_entity_poly.type
_entity_poly.pdbx_seq_one_letter_code
_entity_poly.pdbx_strand_id
1 'polypeptide(L)'
;MKLGIFDDSQLDRLVPKQAESGVSRPAPQLKRTTMRILIGLLVQNPDLAPLVPPLDALDQNKLPGLGLFKELVKTCLAQPGLTTGQLLELYRGTNDAATLEKLSMWDDIADKAIAEKTFTDSLNHMFDSLLQLRQEELIARDRTHGLSSEERRELWTLNQELARK
;
A
#
# COMPACT_ATOMS: atom_id res chain seq x y z
N MET A 1 39.20 -57.15 40.80
CA MET A 1 37.86 -56.64 41.19
C MET A 1 37.94 -55.12 41.13
N LYS A 2 37.46 -54.45 40.08
CA LYS A 2 36.07 -54.10 39.71
C LYS A 2 35.69 -52.71 40.26
N LEU A 3 35.70 -51.75 39.33
CA LEU A 3 34.91 -50.52 39.19
C LEU A 3 34.87 -49.46 40.32
N GLY A 4 34.94 -48.20 39.88
CA GLY A 4 34.60 -47.05 40.72
C GLY A 4 34.94 -45.68 40.12
N ILE A 5 34.80 -45.49 38.80
CA ILE A 5 34.80 -44.18 38.15
C ILE A 5 33.72 -43.30 38.79
N PHE A 6 34.12 -42.24 39.50
CA PHE A 6 33.19 -41.17 39.85
C PHE A 6 33.13 -40.21 38.66
N ASP A 7 31.92 -40.12 38.12
CA ASP A 7 31.53 -39.45 36.90
C ASP A 7 31.22 -37.98 37.21
N ASP A 8 32.09 -37.07 36.80
CA ASP A 8 31.97 -35.61 36.99
C ASP A 8 30.96 -34.95 36.02
N SER A 9 29.94 -35.68 35.55
CA SER A 9 28.98 -35.20 34.54
C SER A 9 27.63 -34.71 35.09
N GLN A 10 27.54 -34.35 36.37
CA GLN A 10 26.28 -33.89 37.00
C GLN A 10 26.26 -32.40 37.39
N LEU A 11 26.96 -31.53 36.65
CA LEU A 11 26.77 -30.07 36.75
C LEU A 11 26.14 -29.42 35.52
N ASP A 12 25.59 -30.21 34.59
CA ASP A 12 24.98 -29.70 33.34
C ASP A 12 23.45 -29.45 33.45
N ARG A 13 22.94 -28.95 34.59
CA ARG A 13 21.47 -28.84 34.76
C ARG A 13 20.87 -27.57 35.38
N LEU A 14 21.60 -26.47 35.52
CA LEU A 14 21.01 -25.25 36.09
C LEU A 14 21.45 -23.94 35.41
N VAL A 15 21.48 -23.90 34.08
CA VAL A 15 21.37 -22.62 33.35
C VAL A 15 20.32 -22.78 32.27
N PRO A 16 19.14 -22.12 32.36
CA PRO A 16 18.29 -21.98 31.21
C PRO A 16 19.06 -21.13 30.21
N LYS A 17 19.61 -21.78 29.17
CA LYS A 17 20.03 -21.11 27.94
C LYS A 17 18.85 -20.26 27.50
N GLN A 18 18.92 -18.96 27.75
CA GLN A 18 18.13 -18.00 27.02
C GLN A 18 18.45 -18.28 25.56
N ALA A 19 17.49 -18.88 24.87
CA ALA A 19 17.51 -18.98 23.44
C ALA A 19 17.53 -17.53 22.94
N GLU A 20 18.73 -17.04 22.63
CA GLU A 20 18.93 -15.92 21.72
C GLU A 20 18.38 -16.38 20.37
N SER A 21 17.06 -16.36 20.29
CA SER A 21 16.29 -16.41 19.07
C SER A 21 16.50 -15.04 18.43
N GLY A 22 17.73 -14.80 17.96
CA GLY A 22 18.04 -13.83 16.95
C GLY A 22 17.38 -14.26 15.65
N VAL A 23 16.05 -14.35 15.66
CA VAL A 23 15.26 -14.20 14.46
C VAL A 23 15.50 -12.74 14.10
N SER A 24 16.56 -12.50 13.33
CA SER A 24 16.64 -11.35 12.44
C SER A 24 15.34 -11.43 11.65
N ARG A 25 14.31 -10.74 12.14
CA ARG A 25 13.09 -10.55 11.38
C ARG A 25 13.60 -9.82 10.15
N PRO A 26 13.55 -10.42 8.94
CA PRO A 26 13.89 -9.68 7.75
C PRO A 26 13.09 -8.39 7.83
N ALA A 27 13.78 -7.24 7.71
CA ALA A 27 13.12 -5.95 7.70
C ALA A 27 11.91 -6.10 6.76
N PRO A 28 10.70 -5.73 7.19
CA PRO A 28 9.48 -6.05 6.46
C PRO A 28 9.68 -5.58 5.03
N GLN A 29 9.89 -6.53 4.11
CA GLN A 29 10.08 -6.21 2.71
C GLN A 29 8.77 -5.58 2.29
N LEU A 30 8.80 -4.28 2.00
CA LEU A 30 7.61 -3.58 1.55
C LEU A 30 7.15 -4.30 0.27
N LYS A 31 6.07 -5.08 0.38
CA LYS A 31 5.38 -5.60 -0.82
C LYS A 31 5.04 -4.39 -1.68
N ARG A 32 5.53 -4.38 -2.93
CA ARG A 32 5.15 -3.40 -3.96
C ARG A 32 3.66 -3.56 -4.24
N THR A 33 2.82 -2.86 -3.48
CA THR A 33 1.39 -2.72 -3.76
C THR A 33 1.18 -1.46 -4.56
N THR A 34 0.18 -1.44 -5.45
CA THR A 34 -0.16 -0.28 -6.29
C THR A 34 -0.24 1.01 -5.46
N MET A 35 -0.90 0.96 -4.29
CA MET A 35 -1.01 2.12 -3.40
C MET A 35 0.32 2.63 -2.84
N ARG A 36 1.27 1.74 -2.52
CA ARG A 36 2.60 2.15 -2.03
C ARG A 36 3.42 2.81 -3.12
N ILE A 37 3.33 2.31 -4.35
CA ILE A 37 3.98 2.91 -5.51
C ILE A 37 3.41 4.31 -5.73
N LEU A 38 2.07 4.44 -5.74
CA LEU A 38 1.40 5.73 -5.90
C LEU A 38 1.78 6.73 -4.81
N ILE A 39 1.70 6.34 -3.54
CA ILE A 39 2.06 7.21 -2.42
C ILE A 39 3.54 7.57 -2.47
N GLY A 40 4.44 6.60 -2.69
CA GLY A 40 5.88 6.85 -2.74
C GLY A 40 6.26 7.80 -3.87
N LEU A 41 5.77 7.55 -5.09
CA LEU A 41 6.04 8.42 -6.23
C LEU A 41 5.47 9.83 -6.03
N LEU A 42 4.27 9.95 -5.46
CA LEU A 42 3.66 11.26 -5.16
C LEU A 42 4.45 12.03 -4.10
N VAL A 43 4.95 11.36 -3.06
CA VAL A 43 5.75 12.00 -2.01
C VAL A 43 7.09 12.48 -2.56
N GLN A 44 7.73 11.66 -3.40
CA GLN A 44 8.99 12.01 -4.06
C GLN A 44 8.82 13.09 -5.14
N ASN A 45 7.64 13.14 -5.77
CA ASN A 45 7.34 14.07 -6.87
C ASN A 45 5.93 14.66 -6.67
N PRO A 46 5.77 15.68 -5.80
CA PRO A 46 4.47 16.32 -5.55
C PRO A 46 3.79 16.89 -6.81
N ASP A 47 4.59 17.23 -7.82
CA ASP A 47 4.15 17.68 -9.15
C ASP A 47 3.31 16.65 -9.92
N LEU A 48 3.26 15.39 -9.48
CA LEU A 48 2.41 14.35 -10.08
C LEU A 48 0.94 14.46 -9.66
N ALA A 49 0.63 15.23 -8.61
CA ALA A 49 -0.75 15.37 -8.09
C ALA A 49 -1.79 15.82 -9.15
N PRO A 50 -1.48 16.74 -10.10
CA PRO A 50 -2.41 17.13 -11.15
C PRO A 50 -2.76 16.03 -12.15
N LEU A 51 -1.97 14.95 -12.22
CA LEU A 51 -2.27 13.78 -13.08
C LEU A 51 -3.37 12.90 -12.48
N VAL A 52 -3.69 13.09 -11.21
CA VAL A 52 -4.68 12.27 -10.50
C VAL A 52 -6.08 12.79 -10.82
N PRO A 53 -6.95 11.97 -11.44
CA PRO A 53 -8.34 12.36 -11.66
C PRO A 53 -9.11 12.43 -10.32
N PRO A 54 -10.27 13.09 -10.28
CA PRO A 54 -11.05 13.24 -9.05
C PRO A 54 -11.33 11.90 -8.35
N LEU A 55 -10.94 11.81 -7.07
CA LEU A 55 -11.07 10.58 -6.26
C LEU A 55 -12.31 10.59 -5.37
N ASP A 56 -13.16 11.60 -5.45
CA ASP A 56 -14.29 11.82 -4.53
C ASP A 56 -15.32 10.70 -4.55
N ALA A 57 -15.56 10.12 -5.73
CA ALA A 57 -16.49 9.00 -5.92
C ALA A 57 -15.97 7.66 -5.35
N LEU A 58 -14.70 7.59 -4.94
CA LEU A 58 -14.10 6.36 -4.45
C LEU A 58 -14.31 6.19 -2.94
N ASP A 59 -14.83 5.02 -2.56
CA ASP A 59 -14.94 4.60 -1.17
C ASP A 59 -13.56 4.20 -0.63
N GLN A 60 -13.03 5.02 0.28
CA GLN A 60 -11.74 4.81 0.94
C GLN A 60 -11.67 3.52 1.75
N ASN A 61 -12.79 2.92 2.15
CA ASN A 61 -12.82 1.66 2.89
C ASN A 61 -12.52 0.44 2.02
N LYS A 62 -12.63 0.58 0.68
CA LYS A 62 -12.41 -0.50 -0.28
C LYS A 62 -10.93 -0.75 -0.56
N LEU A 63 -10.08 0.27 -0.40
CA LEU A 63 -8.66 0.19 -0.71
C LEU A 63 -7.80 0.72 0.45
N PRO A 64 -7.02 -0.14 1.12
CA PRO A 64 -6.06 0.29 2.13
C PRO A 64 -5.07 1.31 1.57
N GLY A 65 -4.96 2.46 2.22
CA GLY A 65 -4.08 3.56 1.80
C GLY A 65 -4.71 4.56 0.84
N LEU A 66 -5.93 4.31 0.31
CA LEU A 66 -6.61 5.28 -0.57
C LEU A 66 -6.95 6.58 0.18
N GLY A 67 -7.33 6.50 1.46
CA GLY A 67 -7.56 7.68 2.29
C GLY A 67 -6.33 8.58 2.37
N LEU A 68 -5.17 8.01 2.74
CA LEU A 68 -3.90 8.72 2.79
C LEU A 68 -3.50 9.28 1.41
N PHE A 69 -3.67 8.51 0.34
CA PHE A 69 -3.39 8.97 -1.02
C PHE A 69 -4.25 10.17 -1.42
N LYS A 70 -5.57 10.13 -1.17
CA LYS A 70 -6.50 11.25 -1.41
C LYS A 70 -6.07 12.51 -0.66
N GLU A 71 -5.65 12.35 0.59
CA GLU A 71 -5.20 13.46 1.43
C GLU A 71 -3.92 14.10 0.87
N LEU A 72 -2.92 13.28 0.52
CA LEU A 72 -1.67 13.76 -0.09
C LEU A 72 -1.93 14.51 -1.40
N VAL A 73 -2.76 13.97 -2.28
CA VAL A 73 -3.15 14.63 -3.54
C VAL A 73 -3.78 15.99 -3.26
N LYS A 74 -4.73 16.05 -2.32
CA LYS A 74 -5.37 17.31 -1.93
C LYS A 74 -4.36 18.33 -1.40
N THR A 75 -3.42 17.90 -0.56
CA THR A 75 -2.36 18.75 -0.01
C THR A 75 -1.47 19.31 -1.12
N CYS A 76 -1.01 18.46 -2.04
CA CYS A 76 -0.18 18.88 -3.17
C CYS A 76 -0.92 19.83 -4.13
N LEU A 77 -2.20 19.59 -4.41
CA LEU A 77 -3.02 20.48 -5.24
C LEU A 77 -3.30 21.83 -4.58
N ALA A 78 -3.45 21.84 -3.24
CA ALA A 78 -3.67 23.08 -2.48
C ALA A 78 -2.40 23.94 -2.36
N GLN A 79 -1.21 23.34 -2.50
CA GLN A 79 0.07 24.02 -2.40
C GLN A 79 0.97 23.69 -3.61
N PRO A 80 0.73 24.32 -4.79
CA PRO A 80 1.58 24.11 -5.96
C PRO A 80 3.04 24.46 -5.67
N GLY A 81 3.98 23.62 -6.11
CA GLY A 81 5.42 23.80 -5.86
C GLY A 81 5.91 23.28 -4.51
N LEU A 82 5.07 22.54 -3.77
CA LEU A 82 5.45 21.86 -2.54
C LEU A 82 6.60 20.88 -2.79
N THR A 83 7.65 20.94 -1.97
CA THR A 83 8.77 19.99 -2.03
C THR A 83 8.49 18.75 -1.19
N THR A 84 9.18 17.63 -1.48
CA THR A 84 9.10 16.39 -0.68
C THR A 84 9.36 16.63 0.81
N GLY A 85 10.37 17.45 1.15
CA GLY A 85 10.70 17.76 2.54
C GLY A 85 9.58 18.53 3.25
N GLN A 86 8.98 19.52 2.58
CA GLN A 86 7.83 20.25 3.13
C GLN A 86 6.61 19.36 3.28
N LEU A 87 6.34 18.49 2.31
CA LEU A 87 5.26 17.52 2.40
C LEU A 87 5.46 16.60 3.61
N LEU A 88 6.64 16.00 3.79
CA LEU A 88 6.93 15.16 4.95
C LEU A 88 6.79 15.92 6.27
N GLU A 89 7.17 17.20 6.30
CA GLU A 89 7.02 18.06 7.49
C GLU A 89 5.55 18.25 7.89
N LEU A 90 4.65 18.43 6.91
CA LEU A 90 3.21 18.57 7.17
C LEU A 90 2.61 17.32 7.83
N TYR A 91 3.16 16.16 7.51
CA TYR A 91 2.73 14.87 8.07
C TYR A 91 3.53 14.45 9.31
N ARG A 92 4.49 15.26 9.77
CA ARG A 92 5.26 14.98 10.98
C ARG A 92 4.32 14.88 12.18
N GLY A 93 4.45 13.82 12.97
CA GLY A 93 3.62 13.59 14.15
C GLY A 93 2.27 12.91 13.87
N THR A 94 1.94 12.63 12.61
CA THR A 94 0.83 11.73 12.24
C THR A 94 1.25 10.27 12.37
N ASN A 95 0.27 9.35 12.41
CA ASN A 95 0.55 7.91 12.39
C ASN A 95 1.22 7.44 11.09
N ASP A 96 1.10 8.22 10.01
CA ASP A 96 1.63 7.88 8.69
C ASP A 96 3.07 8.39 8.46
N ALA A 97 3.59 9.27 9.33
CA ALA A 97 4.92 9.87 9.19
C ALA A 97 6.02 8.85 8.89
N ALA A 98 6.12 7.80 9.71
CA ALA A 98 7.14 6.76 9.56
C ALA A 98 6.98 5.93 8.28
N THR A 99 5.78 5.87 7.71
CA THR A 99 5.52 5.19 6.44
C THR A 99 5.92 6.10 5.28
N LEU A 100 5.55 7.38 5.33
CA LEU A 100 5.88 8.36 4.30
C LEU A 100 7.40 8.57 4.19
N GLU A 101 8.11 8.66 5.32
CA GLU A 101 9.59 8.75 5.33
C GLU A 101 10.24 7.53 4.67
N LYS A 102 9.73 6.32 4.91
CA LYS A 102 10.26 5.11 4.27
C LYS A 102 9.99 5.10 2.77
N LEU A 103 8.79 5.53 2.36
CA LEU A 103 8.39 5.58 0.95
C LEU A 103 9.12 6.69 0.17
N SER A 104 9.49 7.80 0.82
CA SER A 104 10.26 8.87 0.19
C SER A 104 11.71 8.47 -0.08
N MET A 105 12.28 7.55 0.72
CA MET A 105 13.64 7.05 0.53
C MET A 105 13.74 5.89 -0.47
N TRP A 106 12.63 5.47 -1.07
CA TRP A 106 12.58 4.31 -1.95
C TRP A 106 13.04 4.69 -3.36
N ASP A 107 14.32 4.44 -3.63
CA ASP A 107 15.06 4.93 -4.81
C ASP A 107 14.95 4.02 -6.05
N ASP A 108 13.86 3.26 -6.18
CA ASP A 108 13.70 2.32 -7.29
C ASP A 108 13.46 3.03 -8.64
N ILE A 109 13.09 4.32 -8.63
CA ILE A 109 12.72 5.08 -9.83
C ILE A 109 13.29 6.50 -9.74
N ALA A 110 14.59 6.64 -10.04
CA ALA A 110 15.30 7.92 -10.03
C ALA A 110 15.02 8.80 -11.26
N ASP A 111 14.58 8.21 -12.38
CA ASP A 111 14.28 8.95 -13.60
C ASP A 111 12.85 9.50 -13.56
N LYS A 112 12.71 10.83 -13.70
CA LYS A 112 11.42 11.52 -13.63
C LYS A 112 10.42 11.06 -14.71
N ALA A 113 10.88 10.75 -15.92
CA ALA A 113 10.01 10.26 -16.99
C ALA A 113 9.53 8.82 -16.69
N ILE A 114 10.39 7.99 -16.12
CA ILE A 114 10.00 6.64 -15.67
C ILE A 114 9.04 6.74 -14.47
N ALA A 115 9.26 7.69 -13.56
CA ALA A 115 8.37 7.96 -12.42
C ALA A 115 6.97 8.34 -12.86
N GLU A 116 6.85 9.30 -13.78
CA GLU A 116 5.55 9.74 -14.32
C GLU A 116 4.80 8.60 -15.01
N LYS A 117 5.50 7.83 -15.85
CA LYS A 117 4.91 6.67 -16.52
C LYS A 117 4.45 5.62 -15.51
N THR A 118 5.31 5.27 -14.56
CA THR A 118 4.99 4.25 -13.55
C THR A 118 3.83 4.70 -12.66
N PHE A 119 3.76 5.99 -12.34
CA PHE A 119 2.66 6.58 -11.59
C PHE A 119 1.35 6.46 -12.35
N THR A 120 1.35 6.83 -13.64
CA THR A 120 0.17 6.74 -14.51
C THR A 120 -0.29 5.29 -14.71
N ASP A 121 0.63 4.36 -14.95
CA ASP A 121 0.34 2.94 -15.09
C ASP A 121 -0.25 2.38 -13.77
N SER A 122 0.29 2.78 -12.63
CA SER A 122 -0.21 2.39 -11.31
C SER A 122 -1.59 2.99 -11.01
N LEU A 123 -1.85 4.24 -11.44
CA LEU A 123 -3.18 4.86 -11.31
C LEU A 123 -4.21 4.08 -12.11
N ASN A 124 -3.90 3.77 -13.38
CA ASN A 124 -4.78 2.98 -14.23
C ASN A 124 -5.08 1.62 -13.62
N HIS A 125 -4.07 0.92 -13.10
CA HIS A 125 -4.25 -0.35 -12.42
C HIS A 125 -5.12 -0.22 -11.16
N MET A 126 -4.96 0.85 -10.37
CA MET A 126 -5.80 1.12 -9.20
C MET A 126 -7.26 1.29 -9.61
N PHE A 127 -7.54 2.10 -10.64
CA PHE A 127 -8.90 2.30 -11.14
C PHE A 127 -9.51 1.01 -11.69
N ASP A 128 -8.74 0.23 -12.44
CA ASP A 128 -9.21 -1.07 -12.95
C ASP A 128 -9.61 -2.02 -11.83
N SER A 129 -8.78 -2.08 -10.78
CA SER A 129 -9.06 -2.90 -9.60
C SER A 129 -10.35 -2.47 -8.91
N LEU A 130 -10.65 -1.16 -8.89
CA LEU A 130 -11.88 -0.63 -8.31
C LEU A 130 -13.11 -0.92 -9.17
N LEU A 131 -12.99 -0.80 -10.50
CA LEU A 131 -14.07 -1.15 -11.42
C LEU A 131 -14.40 -2.65 -11.34
N GLN A 132 -13.39 -3.50 -11.26
CA GLN A 132 -13.55 -4.95 -11.05
C GLN A 132 -14.24 -5.24 -9.71
N LEU A 133 -13.78 -4.63 -8.61
CA LEU A 133 -14.41 -4.82 -7.31
C LEU A 133 -15.89 -4.40 -7.32
N ARG A 134 -16.21 -3.27 -7.96
CA ARG A 134 -17.60 -2.80 -8.08
C ARG A 134 -18.45 -3.75 -8.92
N GLN A 135 -17.90 -4.27 -10.01
CA GLN A 135 -18.57 -5.28 -10.84
C GLN A 135 -18.88 -6.54 -10.02
N GLU A 136 -17.91 -7.05 -9.26
CA GLU A 136 -18.08 -8.22 -8.40
C GLU A 136 -19.16 -8.01 -7.34
N GLU A 137 -19.22 -6.83 -6.73
CA GLU A 137 -20.27 -6.45 -5.78
C GLU A 137 -21.67 -6.50 -6.40
N LEU A 138 -21.82 -5.93 -7.60
CA LEU A 138 -23.10 -5.92 -8.32
C LEU A 138 -23.51 -7.34 -8.73
N ILE A 139 -22.57 -8.17 -9.20
CA ILE A 139 -22.84 -9.58 -9.53
C ILE A 139 -23.27 -10.37 -8.28
N ALA A 140 -22.59 -10.17 -7.15
CA ALA A 140 -22.95 -10.82 -5.89
C ALA A 140 -24.34 -10.37 -5.38
N ARG A 141 -24.66 -9.08 -5.54
CA ARG A 141 -25.97 -8.53 -5.20
C ARG A 141 -27.07 -9.09 -6.10
N ASP A 142 -26.84 -9.20 -7.41
CA ASP A 142 -27.82 -9.76 -8.35
C ASP A 142 -28.21 -11.19 -7.98
N ARG A 143 -27.22 -12.01 -7.60
CA ARG A 143 -27.43 -13.41 -7.18
C ARG A 143 -28.26 -13.56 -5.91
N THR A 144 -28.23 -12.58 -5.01
CA THR A 144 -28.80 -12.71 -3.66
C THR A 144 -30.11 -11.93 -3.50
N HIS A 145 -30.18 -10.73 -4.05
CA HIS A 145 -31.30 -9.79 -3.85
C HIS A 145 -31.85 -9.23 -5.17
N GLY A 146 -31.19 -9.50 -6.31
CA GLY A 146 -31.47 -8.87 -7.60
C GLY A 146 -30.97 -7.43 -7.68
N LEU A 147 -30.74 -6.95 -8.90
CA LEU A 147 -30.33 -5.56 -9.16
C LEU A 147 -31.51 -4.64 -9.50
N SER A 148 -31.43 -3.40 -9.01
CA SER A 148 -32.28 -2.28 -9.46
C SER A 148 -31.98 -1.87 -10.91
N SER A 149 -32.87 -1.08 -11.52
CA SER A 149 -32.69 -0.57 -12.89
C SER A 149 -31.47 0.35 -13.04
N GLU A 150 -31.05 1.04 -11.98
CA GLU A 150 -29.83 1.85 -11.95
C GLU A 150 -28.59 0.96 -11.89
N GLU A 151 -28.57 -0.02 -10.98
CA GLU A 151 -27.46 -0.95 -10.83
C GLU A 151 -27.25 -1.85 -12.06
N ARG A 152 -28.32 -2.23 -12.76
CA ARG A 152 -28.20 -2.95 -14.05
C ARG A 152 -27.54 -2.11 -15.12
N ARG A 153 -27.87 -0.81 -15.20
CA ARG A 153 -27.23 0.12 -16.13
C ARG A 153 -25.77 0.33 -15.75
N GLU A 154 -25.48 0.48 -14.46
CA GLU A 154 -24.11 0.57 -13.93
C GLU A 154 -23.29 -0.66 -14.34
N LEU A 155 -23.79 -1.87 -14.06
CA LEU A 155 -23.12 -3.13 -14.41
C LEU A 155 -22.88 -3.27 -15.91
N TRP A 156 -23.83 -2.85 -16.75
CA TRP A 156 -23.68 -2.86 -18.20
C TRP A 156 -22.58 -1.91 -18.69
N THR A 157 -22.50 -0.71 -18.11
CA THR A 157 -21.42 0.25 -18.40
C THR A 157 -20.07 -0.31 -17.94
N LEU A 158 -19.98 -0.83 -16.72
CA LEU A 158 -18.75 -1.44 -16.19
C LEU A 158 -18.24 -2.59 -17.07
N ASN A 159 -19.14 -3.45 -17.54
CA ASN A 159 -18.78 -4.56 -18.44
C ASN A 159 -18.19 -4.06 -19.76
N GLN A 160 -18.68 -2.95 -20.31
CA GLN A 160 -18.13 -2.38 -21.54
C GLN A 160 -16.78 -1.70 -21.33
N GLU A 161 -16.64 -0.94 -20.25
CA GLU A 161 -15.37 -0.29 -19.90
C GLU A 161 -14.26 -1.35 -19.68
N LEU A 162 -14.58 -2.43 -18.97
CA LEU A 162 -13.64 -3.53 -18.74
C LEU A 162 -13.38 -4.38 -20.00
N ALA A 163 -14.34 -4.48 -20.94
CA ALA A 163 -14.18 -5.24 -22.18
C ALA A 163 -13.48 -4.46 -23.32
N ARG A 164 -13.36 -3.13 -23.18
CA ARG A 164 -12.66 -2.27 -24.14
C ARG A 164 -11.15 -2.22 -23.94
N LYS A 165 -10.64 -2.84 -22.87
CA LYS A 165 -9.21 -3.06 -22.61
C LYS A 165 -8.74 -4.39 -23.19
#